data_AF-A0A6A6GYU7-F1
#
_entry.id   AF-A0A6A6GYU7-F1
#
_cell.length_a   1.000
_cell.length_b   1.000
_cell.length_c   1.000
_cell.angle_alpha   90.00
_cell.angle_beta   90.00
_cell.angle_gamma   90.00
#
_symmetry.space_group_name_H-M   'P 1'
#
loop_
_entity.id
_entity.type
_entity.pdbx_description
1 polymer ?
#
loop_
_entity_poly.entity_id
_entity_poly.type
_entity_poly.pdbx_seq_one_letter_code
_entity_poly.pdbx_strand_id
1 'polypeptide(L)'
;MRLTLIVITLFSATIEATLPLWPLPRHLKSGSSTLWMARDVKFSYLSKSNLQNFVGWFWDQVQFPHFESTGDGRHTPAAKRNLAHRAFERMQKRVFEQNLVPSKFNPRGLSFEPSYNVTSALFVKSVDIIEVSSLVHEAIADDIADEAYTIDVNPAGNCRIQVVTIQGAIYALETFAQLFFAHSYFPDVVYLPFAPINIVDGPRFRHRGLNLDISRNQFTSEDVMRTIEAMSSSKFNKLHLHAIDSQSWPIEVPALPKLAREGAYEPVQVLSVTDLKEIQKFGSVRGIEVYLEIDMPGHTTSIGKAYPNLITAPNEPKWQDYALEPPSGQLRLNSSDVYEFVTTLLRDLLPRLEPYTSLFHLGGDELNKNAYNLDPTVNSSSKEVLRPLVQSFVNHAIKSTARYGFTPLLWEEMVLDWNLTLPKNTIIQTWRSTSSLSDVVFRGHKALFGSNSHWYLDCGHGVFLDPADPSRPSSDPMLHPPYEDYCSPYKNWRQVYSYDPLAGMPTSSQDLVIGGEMHLWSELTDSVTLDGMLWPRAAAAAEVMWRGSGARPTEDTTRRLAFLRERLVARDIAAGMVTMEWCLRNQGGCVI
;
A
#
# COMPACT_ATOMS: atom_id res chain seq x y z
N MET A 1 -24.51 -23.50 60.18
CA MET A 1 -24.49 -24.44 59.04
C MET A 1 -25.54 -24.02 58.02
N ARG A 2 -25.15 -23.26 56.99
CA ARG A 2 -25.88 -23.12 55.74
C ARG A 2 -24.83 -23.09 54.64
N LEU A 3 -24.66 -24.22 53.95
CA LEU A 3 -23.87 -24.30 52.73
C LEU A 3 -24.69 -23.62 51.62
N THR A 4 -24.18 -22.53 51.07
CA THR A 4 -24.68 -21.97 49.82
C THR A 4 -23.86 -22.58 48.70
N LEU A 5 -24.50 -23.44 47.90
CA LEU A 5 -23.94 -24.01 46.68
C LEU A 5 -23.61 -22.87 45.70
N ILE A 6 -22.33 -22.63 45.44
CA ILE A 6 -21.90 -21.81 44.29
C ILE A 6 -22.01 -22.72 43.06
N VAL A 7 -23.03 -22.48 42.25
CA VAL A 7 -23.15 -23.06 40.91
C VAL A 7 -22.12 -22.35 40.04
N ILE A 8 -20.98 -22.98 39.82
CA ILE A 8 -20.02 -22.59 38.78
C ILE A 8 -20.64 -23.05 37.46
N THR A 9 -21.35 -22.15 36.78
CA THR A 9 -21.72 -22.34 35.37
C THR A 9 -20.44 -22.30 34.55
N LEU A 10 -19.91 -23.48 34.22
CA LEU A 10 -18.95 -23.69 33.14
C LEU A 10 -19.64 -23.26 31.83
N PHE A 11 -19.45 -22.01 31.43
CA PHE A 11 -19.63 -21.63 30.04
C PHE A 11 -18.58 -22.39 29.23
N SER A 12 -18.97 -23.51 28.62
CA SER A 12 -18.23 -24.09 27.52
C SER A 12 -18.39 -23.16 26.32
N ALA A 13 -17.65 -22.05 26.32
CA ALA A 13 -17.40 -21.31 25.11
C ALA A 13 -16.59 -22.26 24.22
N THR A 14 -17.24 -22.89 23.25
CA THR A 14 -16.53 -23.47 22.11
C THR A 14 -15.74 -22.32 21.51
N ILE A 15 -14.44 -22.31 21.76
CA ILE A 15 -13.52 -21.35 21.14
C ILE A 15 -13.60 -21.62 19.64
N GLU A 16 -14.38 -20.82 18.91
CA GLU A 16 -14.31 -20.82 17.46
C GLU A 16 -12.86 -20.50 17.07
N ALA A 17 -12.25 -21.38 16.31
CA ALA A 17 -10.86 -21.22 15.88
C ALA A 17 -10.77 -19.95 15.00
N THR A 18 -10.03 -18.94 15.47
CA THR A 18 -9.72 -17.76 14.67
C THR A 18 -9.03 -18.18 13.38
N LEU A 19 -9.66 -17.92 12.22
CA LEU A 19 -9.06 -18.19 10.92
C LEU A 19 -7.94 -17.17 10.65
N PRO A 20 -6.74 -17.60 10.22
CA PRO A 20 -5.53 -16.77 10.14
C PRO A 20 -5.50 -15.88 8.89
N LEU A 21 -6.65 -15.30 8.51
CA LEU A 21 -6.82 -14.53 7.27
C LEU A 21 -6.71 -13.03 7.52
N TRP A 22 -5.89 -12.38 6.69
CA TRP A 22 -5.75 -10.94 6.63
C TRP A 22 -5.49 -10.46 5.18
N PRO A 23 -6.28 -9.51 4.63
CA PRO A 23 -7.55 -9.01 5.16
C PRO A 23 -8.62 -10.10 5.30
N LEU A 24 -9.59 -9.88 6.19
CA LEU A 24 -10.73 -10.78 6.40
C LEU A 24 -11.63 -10.82 5.15
N PRO A 25 -11.94 -12.01 4.61
CA PRO A 25 -12.82 -12.13 3.43
C PRO A 25 -14.25 -11.69 3.68
N ARG A 26 -14.94 -11.22 2.64
CA ARG A 26 -16.38 -10.83 2.73
C ARG A 26 -17.27 -11.97 3.21
N HIS A 27 -17.10 -13.16 2.64
CA HIS A 27 -17.74 -14.39 3.10
C HIS A 27 -16.73 -15.51 3.26
N LEU A 28 -16.91 -16.28 4.33
CA LEU A 28 -16.05 -17.39 4.69
C LEU A 28 -16.88 -18.46 5.39
N LYS A 29 -16.84 -19.68 4.85
CA LYS A 29 -17.31 -20.89 5.49
C LYS A 29 -16.14 -21.87 5.56
N SER A 30 -15.98 -22.52 6.71
CA SER A 30 -14.92 -23.50 6.94
C SER A 30 -15.47 -24.73 7.64
N GLY A 31 -14.75 -25.83 7.51
CA GLY A 31 -14.97 -27.04 8.29
C GLY A 31 -13.85 -27.29 9.30
N SER A 32 -13.75 -28.54 9.73
CA SER A 32 -12.78 -28.99 10.74
C SER A 32 -11.85 -30.11 10.26
N SER A 33 -11.93 -30.48 8.97
CA SER A 33 -11.09 -31.53 8.39
C SER A 33 -9.72 -30.99 8.00
N THR A 34 -8.70 -31.84 8.11
CA THR A 34 -7.33 -31.52 7.69
C THR A 34 -7.06 -32.02 6.28
N LEU A 35 -6.52 -31.13 5.43
CA LEU A 35 -5.89 -31.48 4.17
C LEU A 35 -4.39 -31.17 4.23
N TRP A 36 -3.58 -31.96 3.55
CA TRP A 36 -2.14 -31.77 3.41
C TRP A 36 -1.83 -31.25 2.00
N MET A 37 -0.65 -30.68 1.77
CA MET A 37 -0.25 -30.27 0.42
C MET A 37 1.15 -30.76 0.11
N ALA A 38 1.34 -31.26 -1.11
CA ALA A 38 2.63 -31.66 -1.64
C ALA A 38 3.16 -30.60 -2.61
N ARG A 39 4.48 -30.51 -2.78
CA ARG A 39 5.13 -29.52 -3.67
C ARG A 39 4.77 -29.74 -5.15
N ASP A 40 4.41 -30.96 -5.53
CA ASP A 40 4.01 -31.35 -6.89
C ASP A 40 2.48 -31.28 -7.11
N VAL A 41 1.75 -30.57 -6.25
CA VAL A 41 0.31 -30.30 -6.43
C VAL A 41 0.04 -29.74 -7.83
N LYS A 42 -0.99 -30.30 -8.49
CA LYS A 42 -1.33 -29.91 -9.85
C LYS A 42 -1.87 -28.48 -9.87
N PHE A 43 -1.46 -27.70 -10.86
CA PHE A 43 -1.96 -26.35 -11.07
C PHE A 43 -2.48 -26.18 -12.50
N SER A 44 -3.61 -25.50 -12.64
CA SER A 44 -4.13 -25.11 -13.94
C SER A 44 -4.69 -23.69 -13.93
N TYR A 45 -4.52 -22.98 -15.04
CA TYR A 45 -5.16 -21.69 -15.30
C TYR A 45 -5.95 -21.76 -16.61
N LEU A 46 -7.27 -21.72 -16.50
CA LEU A 46 -8.22 -21.85 -17.60
C LEU A 46 -8.77 -20.47 -17.97
N SER A 47 -8.22 -19.87 -19.02
CA SER A 47 -8.69 -18.56 -19.53
C SER A 47 -9.98 -18.67 -20.34
N LYS A 48 -10.69 -17.54 -20.49
CA LYS A 48 -11.92 -17.40 -21.32
C LYS A 48 -11.79 -18.00 -22.74
N SER A 49 -10.60 -17.93 -23.34
CA SER A 49 -10.35 -18.44 -24.70
C SER A 49 -10.29 -19.98 -24.82
N ASN A 50 -10.08 -20.70 -23.72
CA ASN A 50 -9.93 -22.16 -23.73
C ASN A 50 -11.23 -22.91 -23.37
N LEU A 51 -12.27 -22.21 -22.94
CA LEU A 51 -13.56 -22.81 -22.57
C LEU A 51 -14.38 -23.32 -23.77
N GLN A 52 -14.05 -22.92 -25.00
CA GLN A 52 -14.66 -23.46 -26.23
C GLN A 52 -13.99 -24.74 -26.76
N ASN A 53 -12.77 -25.06 -26.32
CA ASN A 53 -12.02 -26.23 -26.78
C ASN A 53 -11.89 -27.31 -25.68
N PHE A 54 -12.95 -27.54 -24.91
CA PHE A 54 -13.00 -28.66 -23.95
C PHE A 54 -13.37 -29.99 -24.63
N VAL A 55 -12.67 -30.31 -25.72
CA VAL A 55 -12.56 -31.68 -26.24
C VAL A 55 -11.13 -31.88 -26.73
N GLY A 56 -10.28 -32.36 -25.82
CA GLY A 56 -9.01 -33.00 -26.14
C GLY A 56 -7.81 -32.08 -26.29
N TRP A 57 -6.94 -32.03 -25.27
CA TRP A 57 -5.54 -32.47 -25.45
C TRP A 57 -4.79 -32.61 -24.13
N PHE A 58 -3.90 -33.60 -24.11
CA PHE A 58 -3.03 -34.04 -23.03
C PHE A 58 -1.80 -33.12 -22.88
N TRP A 59 -1.15 -33.25 -21.72
CA TRP A 59 0.11 -32.65 -21.26
C TRP A 59 1.10 -32.20 -22.36
N ASP A 60 1.62 -30.99 -22.22
CA ASP A 60 2.99 -30.68 -22.64
C ASP A 60 3.68 -29.78 -21.61
N GLN A 61 4.85 -30.26 -21.17
CA GLN A 61 5.84 -29.46 -20.47
C GLN A 61 6.55 -28.59 -21.49
N VAL A 62 6.55 -27.27 -21.28
CA VAL A 62 7.36 -26.40 -22.13
C VAL A 62 8.12 -25.38 -21.29
N GLN A 63 9.45 -25.43 -21.37
CA GLN A 63 10.33 -24.36 -20.94
C GLN A 63 10.26 -23.21 -21.95
N PHE A 64 10.17 -21.97 -21.45
CA PHE A 64 10.14 -20.79 -22.32
C PHE A 64 10.81 -19.54 -21.71
N PRO A 65 11.28 -18.60 -22.56
CA PRO A 65 12.38 -17.67 -22.28
C PRO A 65 11.91 -16.33 -21.68
N HIS A 66 12.89 -15.53 -21.25
CA HIS A 66 12.72 -14.12 -20.85
C HIS A 66 11.99 -13.31 -21.94
N PHE A 67 10.81 -12.80 -21.63
CA PHE A 67 10.10 -11.84 -22.48
C PHE A 67 9.94 -10.52 -21.74
N GLU A 68 10.44 -9.44 -22.35
CA GLU A 68 10.21 -8.06 -21.94
C GLU A 68 8.83 -7.61 -22.41
N SER A 69 8.02 -7.08 -21.48
CA SER A 69 6.63 -6.66 -21.76
C SER A 69 6.59 -5.19 -22.15
N THR A 70 6.30 -4.90 -23.42
CA THR A 70 5.78 -3.60 -23.88
C THR A 70 4.25 -3.54 -23.66
N GLY A 71 3.71 -2.33 -23.46
CA GLY A 71 2.42 -1.99 -22.81
C GLY A 71 1.13 -2.72 -23.22
N ASP A 72 1.05 -3.42 -24.35
CA ASP A 72 -0.16 -4.16 -24.80
C ASP A 72 -0.14 -5.66 -24.43
N GLY A 73 1.00 -6.18 -23.97
CA GLY A 73 1.20 -7.63 -23.78
C GLY A 73 0.46 -8.27 -22.60
N ARG A 74 0.01 -7.47 -21.60
CA ARG A 74 -0.56 -7.98 -20.33
C ARG A 74 -1.91 -8.69 -20.49
N HIS A 75 -2.65 -8.40 -21.55
CA HIS A 75 -3.99 -8.94 -21.76
C HIS A 75 -4.02 -10.23 -22.59
N THR A 76 -2.89 -10.62 -23.17
CA THR A 76 -2.82 -11.87 -23.95
C THR A 76 -3.06 -13.09 -23.06
N PRO A 77 -3.75 -14.14 -23.55
CA PRO A 77 -3.93 -15.38 -22.78
C PRO A 77 -2.61 -16.03 -22.33
N ALA A 78 -1.52 -15.85 -23.09
CA ALA A 78 -0.19 -16.34 -22.72
C ALA A 78 0.42 -15.54 -21.55
N ALA A 79 0.36 -14.21 -21.58
CA ALA A 79 0.86 -13.37 -20.48
C ALA A 79 0.08 -13.60 -19.18
N LYS A 80 -1.26 -13.71 -19.27
CA LYS A 80 -2.11 -14.04 -18.11
C LYS A 80 -1.73 -15.38 -17.50
N ARG A 81 -1.51 -16.42 -18.32
CA ARG A 81 -1.02 -17.73 -17.85
C ARG A 81 0.33 -17.60 -17.15
N ASN A 82 1.29 -16.91 -17.73
CA ASN A 82 2.61 -16.72 -17.13
C ASN A 82 2.54 -15.99 -15.79
N LEU A 83 1.69 -14.96 -15.67
CA LEU A 83 1.45 -14.27 -14.40
C LEU A 83 0.80 -15.19 -13.36
N ALA A 84 -0.16 -16.01 -13.76
CA ALA A 84 -0.83 -16.95 -12.88
C ALA A 84 0.15 -18.03 -12.36
N HIS A 85 1.01 -18.55 -13.24
CA HIS A 85 2.08 -19.48 -12.85
C HIS A 85 3.06 -18.84 -11.87
N ARG A 86 3.54 -17.62 -12.14
CA ARG A 86 4.42 -16.89 -11.19
C ARG A 86 3.74 -16.63 -9.85
N ALA A 87 2.44 -16.32 -9.85
CA ALA A 87 1.68 -16.15 -8.62
C ALA A 87 1.55 -17.48 -7.85
N PHE A 88 1.36 -18.59 -8.56
CA PHE A 88 1.30 -19.92 -7.98
C PHE A 88 2.65 -20.35 -7.39
N GLU A 89 3.75 -20.14 -8.09
CA GLU A 89 5.11 -20.40 -7.57
C GLU A 89 5.39 -19.59 -6.29
N ARG A 90 5.00 -18.32 -6.25
CA ARG A 90 5.09 -17.51 -5.02
C ARG A 90 4.22 -18.06 -3.90
N MET A 91 3.00 -18.51 -4.20
CA MET A 91 2.14 -19.17 -3.21
C MET A 91 2.83 -20.43 -2.66
N GLN A 92 3.42 -21.26 -3.51
CA GLN A 92 4.17 -22.44 -3.06
C GLN A 92 5.35 -22.05 -2.16
N LYS A 93 6.15 -21.06 -2.56
CA LYS A 93 7.22 -20.51 -1.71
C LYS A 93 6.69 -20.06 -0.35
N ARG A 94 5.58 -19.32 -0.33
CA ARG A 94 4.93 -18.85 0.91
C ARG A 94 4.42 -19.98 1.79
N VAL A 95 3.93 -21.06 1.21
CA VAL A 95 3.37 -22.21 1.94
C VAL A 95 4.47 -23.14 2.48
N PHE A 96 5.52 -23.40 1.70
CA PHE A 96 6.52 -24.42 2.04
C PHE A 96 7.83 -23.85 2.63
N GLU A 97 8.19 -22.62 2.32
CA GLU A 97 9.49 -22.04 2.71
C GLU A 97 9.35 -20.85 3.66
N GLN A 98 8.28 -20.07 3.54
CA GLN A 98 8.06 -18.83 4.31
C GLN A 98 6.79 -18.89 5.17
N ASN A 99 6.48 -20.09 5.67
CA ASN A 99 5.31 -20.35 6.48
C ASN A 99 5.68 -20.55 7.95
N LEU A 100 4.68 -20.57 8.83
CA LEU A 100 4.88 -20.69 10.26
C LEU A 100 4.24 -21.96 10.83
N VAL A 101 4.87 -22.49 11.87
CA VAL A 101 4.23 -23.41 12.83
C VAL A 101 3.44 -22.53 13.82
N PRO A 102 2.12 -22.71 13.99
CA PRO A 102 1.28 -21.81 14.79
C PRO A 102 1.41 -22.01 16.30
N SER A 103 2.60 -22.39 16.76
CA SER A 103 2.87 -22.69 18.18
C SER A 103 2.63 -21.48 19.08
N LYS A 104 2.93 -20.26 18.62
CA LYS A 104 2.66 -19.00 19.34
C LYS A 104 1.17 -18.71 19.56
N PHE A 105 0.28 -19.37 18.80
CA PHE A 105 -1.16 -19.16 18.85
C PHE A 105 -1.90 -20.25 19.63
N ASN A 106 -1.14 -21.15 20.26
CA ASN A 106 -1.64 -22.28 21.02
C ASN A 106 -1.03 -22.31 22.44
N PRO A 107 -1.77 -22.82 23.45
CA PRO A 107 -1.25 -22.94 24.81
C PRO A 107 0.00 -23.83 24.88
N ARG A 108 0.88 -23.57 25.87
CA ARG A 108 2.10 -24.36 26.08
C ARG A 108 1.76 -25.78 26.51
N GLY A 109 2.48 -26.76 25.96
CA GLY A 109 2.35 -28.17 26.34
C GLY A 109 1.10 -28.88 25.83
N LEU A 110 0.24 -28.20 25.06
CA LEU A 110 -0.89 -28.83 24.38
C LEU A 110 -0.53 -29.21 22.94
N SER A 111 -0.98 -30.40 22.53
CA SER A 111 -0.94 -30.80 21.12
C SER A 111 -2.01 -30.03 20.35
N PHE A 112 -1.59 -29.27 19.35
CA PHE A 112 -2.50 -28.50 18.47
C PHE A 112 -2.39 -28.93 17.00
N GLU A 113 -1.33 -29.66 16.64
CA GLU A 113 -1.10 -30.09 15.26
C GLU A 113 -1.87 -31.39 14.96
N PRO A 114 -2.43 -31.51 13.74
CA PRO A 114 -3.07 -32.75 13.31
C PRO A 114 -2.02 -33.86 13.19
N SER A 115 -2.39 -35.09 13.58
CA SER A 115 -1.50 -36.25 13.41
C SER A 115 -1.23 -36.52 11.94
N TYR A 116 0.04 -36.55 11.53
CA TYR A 116 0.44 -36.86 10.17
C TYR A 116 0.71 -38.36 9.99
N ASN A 117 -0.02 -38.99 9.07
CA ASN A 117 0.29 -40.33 8.56
C ASN A 117 0.15 -40.31 7.03
N VAL A 118 1.27 -40.48 6.33
CA VAL A 118 1.33 -40.39 4.87
C VAL A 118 0.38 -41.35 4.15
N THR A 119 0.09 -42.53 4.71
CA THR A 119 -0.76 -43.52 4.03
C THR A 119 -2.25 -43.20 4.11
N SER A 120 -2.67 -42.38 5.08
CA SER A 120 -4.07 -41.99 5.30
C SER A 120 -4.34 -40.51 5.11
N ALA A 121 -3.28 -39.70 4.89
CA ALA A 121 -3.36 -38.28 4.68
C ALA A 121 -4.13 -37.95 3.38
N LEU A 122 -5.10 -37.05 3.48
CA LEU A 122 -5.81 -36.49 2.33
C LEU A 122 -5.07 -35.26 1.85
N PHE A 123 -4.60 -35.28 0.60
CA PHE A 123 -3.85 -34.18 0.01
C PHE A 123 -4.71 -33.31 -0.89
N VAL A 124 -4.35 -32.04 -0.99
CA VAL A 124 -4.74 -31.17 -2.09
C VAL A 124 -4.22 -31.80 -3.39
N LYS A 125 -5.13 -32.09 -4.31
CA LYS A 125 -4.87 -32.78 -5.57
C LYS A 125 -4.61 -31.80 -6.71
N SER A 126 -5.36 -30.71 -6.74
CA SER A 126 -5.26 -29.65 -7.74
C SER A 126 -5.64 -28.29 -7.18
N VAL A 127 -5.05 -27.26 -7.77
CA VAL A 127 -5.44 -25.85 -7.65
C VAL A 127 -5.79 -25.36 -9.06
N ASP A 128 -7.08 -25.25 -9.33
CA ASP A 128 -7.61 -24.92 -10.65
C ASP A 128 -8.20 -23.52 -10.65
N ILE A 129 -7.54 -22.58 -11.34
CA ILE A 129 -8.02 -21.21 -11.52
C ILE A 129 -8.82 -21.11 -12.82
N ILE A 130 -10.05 -20.61 -12.72
CA ILE A 130 -10.98 -20.50 -13.83
C ILE A 130 -11.37 -19.03 -14.03
N GLU A 131 -10.97 -18.46 -15.18
CA GLU A 131 -11.36 -17.12 -15.57
C GLU A 131 -12.79 -17.13 -16.13
N VAL A 132 -13.72 -16.46 -15.44
CA VAL A 132 -15.14 -16.38 -15.80
C VAL A 132 -15.51 -15.00 -16.36
N SER A 133 -16.61 -14.90 -17.10
CA SER A 133 -17.10 -13.63 -17.64
C SER A 133 -17.54 -12.65 -16.57
N SER A 134 -18.17 -13.16 -15.50
CA SER A 134 -18.63 -12.41 -14.35
C SER A 134 -18.64 -13.31 -13.12
N LEU A 135 -18.44 -12.71 -11.95
CA LEU A 135 -18.64 -13.35 -10.65
C LEU A 135 -19.96 -12.84 -10.07
N VAL A 136 -21.03 -13.62 -10.23
CA VAL A 136 -22.35 -13.25 -9.71
C VAL A 136 -22.46 -13.71 -8.27
N HIS A 137 -22.29 -12.79 -7.33
CA HIS A 137 -22.54 -13.01 -5.90
C HIS A 137 -23.02 -11.70 -5.27
N GLU A 138 -24.00 -11.77 -4.37
CA GLU A 138 -24.59 -10.60 -3.68
C GLU A 138 -23.59 -9.72 -2.91
N ALA A 139 -22.38 -10.24 -2.70
CA ALA A 139 -21.33 -9.62 -1.90
C ALA A 139 -20.30 -8.86 -2.74
N ILE A 140 -20.36 -9.04 -4.06
CA ILE A 140 -19.42 -8.49 -5.03
C ILE A 140 -20.20 -7.49 -5.87
N ALA A 141 -19.88 -6.21 -5.71
CA ALA A 141 -20.40 -5.18 -6.60
C ALA A 141 -19.69 -5.25 -7.96
N ASP A 142 -20.40 -4.88 -9.04
CA ASP A 142 -19.87 -4.96 -10.40
C ASP A 142 -18.59 -4.13 -10.58
N ASP A 143 -18.49 -3.02 -9.84
CA ASP A 143 -17.34 -2.13 -9.89
C ASP A 143 -16.10 -2.67 -9.15
N ILE A 144 -16.15 -3.79 -8.43
CA ILE A 144 -14.96 -4.40 -7.80
C ILE A 144 -14.68 -5.80 -8.35
N ALA A 145 -15.46 -6.24 -9.34
CA ALA A 145 -15.44 -7.60 -9.87
C ALA A 145 -14.08 -8.01 -10.44
N ASP A 146 -13.28 -7.04 -10.92
CA ASP A 146 -11.97 -7.32 -11.51
C ASP A 146 -10.95 -7.88 -10.50
N GLU A 147 -11.07 -7.49 -9.24
CA GLU A 147 -10.19 -7.90 -8.14
C GLU A 147 -10.85 -8.98 -7.24
N ALA A 148 -12.09 -9.34 -7.54
CA ALA A 148 -12.85 -10.33 -6.78
C ALA A 148 -12.49 -11.77 -7.16
N TYR A 149 -12.74 -12.68 -6.23
CA TYR A 149 -12.48 -14.11 -6.42
C TYR A 149 -13.35 -14.98 -5.51
N THR A 150 -13.49 -16.25 -5.90
CA THR A 150 -13.99 -17.32 -5.01
C THR A 150 -12.91 -18.39 -4.81
N ILE A 151 -12.91 -19.04 -3.64
CA ILE A 151 -12.07 -20.21 -3.36
C ILE A 151 -12.96 -21.30 -2.78
N ASP A 152 -12.99 -22.45 -3.45
CA ASP A 152 -13.68 -23.65 -3.01
C ASP A 152 -12.67 -24.78 -2.84
N VAL A 153 -12.45 -25.22 -1.60
CA VAL A 153 -11.62 -26.40 -1.28
C VAL A 153 -12.53 -27.49 -0.74
N ASN A 154 -12.70 -28.57 -1.50
CA ASN A 154 -13.54 -29.68 -1.08
C ASN A 154 -12.77 -30.68 -0.18
N PRO A 155 -13.45 -31.54 0.59
CA PRO A 155 -12.78 -32.51 1.45
C PRO A 155 -11.99 -33.59 0.69
N ALA A 156 -12.22 -33.74 -0.61
CA ALA A 156 -11.50 -34.68 -1.47
C ALA A 156 -10.18 -34.12 -2.02
N GLY A 157 -9.84 -32.86 -1.71
CA GLY A 157 -8.59 -32.21 -2.07
C GLY A 157 -8.61 -31.40 -3.37
N ASN A 158 -9.74 -31.25 -4.06
CA ASN A 158 -9.81 -30.40 -5.25
C ASN A 158 -10.05 -28.96 -4.82
N CYS A 159 -9.18 -28.04 -5.25
CA CYS A 159 -9.34 -26.61 -5.06
C CYS A 159 -9.74 -25.94 -6.38
N ARG A 160 -10.87 -25.22 -6.37
CA ARG A 160 -11.35 -24.42 -7.49
C ARG A 160 -11.34 -22.95 -7.09
N ILE A 161 -10.73 -22.12 -7.92
CA ILE A 161 -10.69 -20.66 -7.75
C ILE A 161 -11.36 -20.02 -8.97
N GLN A 162 -12.34 -19.14 -8.78
CA GLN A 162 -12.95 -18.41 -9.89
C GLN A 162 -12.61 -16.92 -9.82
N VAL A 163 -12.26 -16.34 -10.96
CA VAL A 163 -11.80 -14.95 -11.06
C VAL A 163 -12.33 -14.29 -12.33
N VAL A 164 -12.49 -12.97 -12.34
CA VAL A 164 -12.80 -12.22 -13.59
C VAL A 164 -11.51 -11.83 -14.32
N THR A 165 -10.45 -11.52 -13.58
CA THR A 165 -9.15 -11.12 -14.13
C THR A 165 -7.98 -11.82 -13.44
N ILE A 166 -6.78 -11.65 -14.00
CA ILE A 166 -5.53 -12.13 -13.39
C ILE A 166 -5.26 -11.51 -12.01
N GLN A 167 -5.77 -10.31 -11.75
CA GLN A 167 -5.57 -9.61 -10.49
C GLN A 167 -6.28 -10.34 -9.33
N GLY A 168 -7.53 -10.75 -9.56
CA GLY A 168 -8.26 -11.61 -8.62
C GLY A 168 -7.54 -12.92 -8.33
N ALA A 169 -6.85 -13.51 -9.31
CA ALA A 169 -6.07 -14.74 -9.12
C ALA A 169 -4.85 -14.52 -8.21
N ILE A 170 -4.15 -13.40 -8.35
CA ILE A 170 -3.02 -13.05 -7.49
C ILE A 170 -3.48 -12.94 -6.03
N TYR A 171 -4.61 -12.28 -5.77
CA TYR A 171 -5.16 -12.15 -4.41
C TYR A 171 -5.72 -13.45 -3.86
N ALA A 172 -6.39 -14.25 -4.70
CA ALA A 172 -6.90 -15.57 -4.31
C ALA A 172 -5.76 -16.48 -3.86
N LEU A 173 -4.63 -16.46 -4.56
CA LEU A 173 -3.45 -17.26 -4.21
C LEU A 173 -2.74 -16.77 -2.95
N GLU A 174 -2.77 -15.45 -2.64
CA GLU A 174 -2.35 -14.95 -1.32
C GLU A 174 -3.26 -15.55 -0.23
N THR A 175 -4.58 -15.37 -0.35
CA THR A 175 -5.55 -15.93 0.61
C THR A 175 -5.41 -17.44 0.76
N PHE A 176 -5.20 -18.16 -0.34
CA PHE A 176 -4.99 -19.61 -0.32
C PHE A 176 -3.73 -19.98 0.47
N ALA A 177 -2.62 -19.25 0.30
CA ALA A 177 -1.39 -19.45 1.08
C ALA A 177 -1.63 -19.31 2.59
N GLN A 178 -2.49 -18.37 2.99
CA GLN A 178 -2.79 -18.09 4.40
C GLN A 178 -3.56 -19.23 5.09
N LEU A 179 -4.17 -20.15 4.34
CA LEU A 179 -4.90 -21.30 4.88
C LEU A 179 -4.00 -22.43 5.37
N PHE A 180 -2.70 -22.41 5.03
CA PHE A 180 -1.75 -23.46 5.37
C PHE A 180 -0.82 -23.07 6.51
N PHE A 181 -0.41 -24.07 7.28
CA PHE A 181 0.63 -23.99 8.31
C PHE A 181 1.72 -25.03 8.05
N ALA A 182 2.94 -24.75 8.52
CA ALA A 182 4.02 -25.74 8.56
C ALA A 182 3.84 -26.67 9.76
N HIS A 183 4.30 -27.93 9.63
CA HIS A 183 4.28 -28.93 10.69
C HIS A 183 5.60 -28.95 11.47
N SER A 184 5.56 -29.03 12.81
CA SER A 184 6.75 -28.90 13.67
C SER A 184 7.69 -30.11 13.63
N TYR A 185 7.15 -31.32 13.45
CA TYR A 185 7.93 -32.57 13.47
C TYR A 185 8.37 -33.08 12.10
N PHE A 186 7.74 -32.62 11.02
CA PHE A 186 7.96 -33.15 9.68
C PHE A 186 8.33 -31.99 8.75
N PRO A 187 9.63 -31.84 8.42
CA PRO A 187 10.08 -30.87 7.44
C PRO A 187 9.32 -31.02 6.12
N ASP A 188 9.04 -29.90 5.43
CA ASP A 188 8.30 -29.85 4.16
C ASP A 188 6.83 -30.32 4.20
N VAL A 189 6.31 -30.69 5.38
CA VAL A 189 4.89 -31.04 5.53
C VAL A 189 4.10 -29.81 5.94
N VAL A 190 3.09 -29.50 5.15
CA VAL A 190 2.17 -28.37 5.37
C VAL A 190 0.72 -28.84 5.37
N TYR A 191 -0.11 -28.18 6.16
CA TYR A 191 -1.50 -28.60 6.35
C TYR A 191 -2.47 -27.41 6.43
N LEU A 192 -3.68 -27.66 5.92
CA LEU A 192 -4.87 -26.81 6.00
C LEU A 192 -5.84 -27.50 6.97
N PRO A 193 -6.07 -26.97 8.19
CA PRO A 193 -6.89 -27.64 9.21
C PRO A 193 -8.39 -27.31 9.13
N PHE A 194 -8.82 -26.59 8.08
CA PHE A 194 -10.13 -25.93 8.02
C PHE A 194 -11.02 -26.40 6.85
N ALA A 195 -10.76 -27.58 6.26
CA ALA A 195 -11.52 -28.08 5.13
C ALA A 195 -12.91 -28.60 5.54
N PRO A 196 -13.94 -28.49 4.67
CA PRO A 196 -13.95 -27.75 3.40
C PRO A 196 -13.92 -26.23 3.61
N ILE A 197 -13.40 -25.50 2.62
CA ILE A 197 -13.38 -24.03 2.59
C ILE A 197 -14.25 -23.52 1.45
N ASN A 198 -15.06 -22.50 1.73
CA ASN A 198 -15.72 -21.67 0.73
C ASN A 198 -15.48 -20.19 1.09
N ILE A 199 -14.85 -19.46 0.19
CA ILE A 199 -14.54 -18.03 0.32
C ILE A 199 -15.12 -17.29 -0.87
N VAL A 200 -15.74 -16.15 -0.60
CA VAL A 200 -16.09 -15.14 -1.61
C VAL A 200 -15.53 -13.81 -1.14
N ASP A 201 -14.72 -13.17 -1.97
CA ASP A 201 -13.97 -12.01 -1.53
C ASP A 201 -13.66 -11.02 -2.65
N GLY A 202 -13.40 -9.78 -2.25
CA GLY A 202 -13.06 -8.66 -3.11
C GLY A 202 -12.96 -7.36 -2.31
N PRO A 203 -12.19 -6.37 -2.77
CA PRO A 203 -11.96 -5.14 -2.02
C PRO A 203 -13.21 -4.25 -1.96
N ARG A 204 -13.28 -3.27 -1.05
CA ARG A 204 -14.28 -2.18 -1.12
C ARG A 204 -13.81 -1.08 -2.05
N PHE A 205 -12.54 -0.72 -1.95
CA PHE A 205 -11.96 0.39 -2.70
C PHE A 205 -10.94 -0.12 -3.71
N ARG A 206 -10.93 0.51 -4.90
CA ARG A 206 -10.02 0.16 -5.99
C ARG A 206 -8.62 0.73 -5.79
N HIS A 207 -8.48 1.82 -5.05
CA HIS A 207 -7.17 2.42 -4.74
C HIS A 207 -6.79 2.08 -3.30
N ARG A 208 -5.85 1.16 -3.11
CA ARG A 208 -5.35 0.74 -1.80
C ARG A 208 -3.87 1.02 -1.77
N GLY A 209 -3.53 2.22 -1.32
CA GLY A 209 -2.21 2.81 -1.51
C GLY A 209 -1.36 2.92 -0.27
N LEU A 210 -0.05 2.97 -0.51
CA LEU A 210 0.97 3.35 0.46
C LEU A 210 1.82 4.43 -0.20
N ASN A 211 1.92 5.60 0.42
CA ASN A 211 2.90 6.63 0.09
C ASN A 211 4.20 6.36 0.84
N LEU A 212 5.30 6.26 0.09
CA LEU A 212 6.66 6.12 0.58
C LEU A 212 7.50 7.28 0.05
N ASP A 213 7.92 8.15 0.97
CA ASP A 213 8.88 9.21 0.71
C ASP A 213 10.30 8.63 0.60
N ILE A 214 10.93 8.83 -0.55
CA ILE A 214 12.30 8.40 -0.81
C ILE A 214 13.29 9.56 -0.95
N SER A 215 12.84 10.79 -0.67
CA SER A 215 13.61 12.02 -0.84
C SER A 215 14.24 12.50 0.47
N ARG A 216 13.47 12.54 1.57
CA ARG A 216 13.96 13.09 2.85
C ARG A 216 15.10 12.26 3.42
N ASN A 217 15.06 10.95 3.22
CA ASN A 217 16.13 10.02 3.55
C ASN A 217 16.24 8.92 2.49
N GLN A 218 17.37 8.22 2.50
CA GLN A 218 17.72 7.23 1.49
C GLN A 218 16.91 5.93 1.62
N PHE A 219 16.48 5.41 0.47
CA PHE A 219 16.04 4.03 0.29
C PHE A 219 16.66 3.41 -0.96
N THR A 220 17.02 2.13 -0.87
CA THR A 220 17.52 1.35 -2.02
C THR A 220 16.38 0.73 -2.82
N SER A 221 16.65 0.26 -4.05
CA SER A 221 15.66 -0.50 -4.82
C SER A 221 15.22 -1.78 -4.09
N GLU A 222 16.10 -2.40 -3.30
CA GLU A 222 15.77 -3.55 -2.46
C GLU A 222 14.77 -3.20 -1.35
N ASP A 223 14.91 -2.04 -0.71
CA ASP A 223 13.98 -1.58 0.34
C ASP A 223 12.57 -1.37 -0.22
N VAL A 224 12.49 -0.76 -1.42
CA VAL A 224 11.22 -0.56 -2.11
C VAL A 224 10.60 -1.90 -2.53
N MET A 225 11.39 -2.82 -3.08
CA MET A 225 10.91 -4.16 -3.44
C MET A 225 10.48 -4.99 -2.23
N ARG A 226 11.19 -4.90 -1.09
CA ARG A 226 10.82 -5.52 0.18
C ARG A 226 9.49 -4.96 0.71
N THR A 227 9.28 -3.65 0.57
CA THR A 227 8.00 -2.99 0.89
C THR A 227 6.87 -3.54 0.01
N ILE A 228 7.09 -3.69 -1.29
CA ILE A 228 6.11 -4.29 -2.22
C ILE A 228 5.77 -5.74 -1.84
N GLU A 229 6.75 -6.53 -1.38
CA GLU A 229 6.50 -7.90 -0.90
C GLU A 229 5.53 -7.91 0.30
N ALA A 230 5.76 -7.03 1.26
CA ALA A 230 4.89 -6.87 2.43
C ALA A 230 3.49 -6.34 2.06
N MET A 231 3.42 -5.34 1.17
CA MET A 231 2.17 -4.81 0.60
C MET A 231 1.33 -5.91 -0.06
N SER A 232 1.98 -6.77 -0.87
CA SER A 232 1.30 -7.86 -1.57
C SER A 232 0.70 -8.89 -0.60
N SER A 233 1.30 -9.03 0.59
CA SER A 233 0.82 -9.92 1.66
C SER A 233 -0.48 -9.43 2.30
N SER A 234 -0.77 -8.13 2.17
CA SER A 234 -1.95 -7.47 2.74
C SER A 234 -2.93 -6.95 1.67
N LYS A 235 -2.72 -7.29 0.39
CA LYS A 235 -3.57 -6.91 -0.75
C LYS A 235 -3.66 -5.40 -1.03
N PHE A 236 -2.62 -4.63 -0.70
CA PHE A 236 -2.40 -3.31 -1.32
C PHE A 236 -2.21 -3.46 -2.83
N ASN A 237 -2.52 -2.42 -3.60
CA ASN A 237 -2.38 -2.45 -5.06
C ASN A 237 -1.78 -1.18 -5.66
N LYS A 238 -1.48 -0.17 -4.86
CA LYS A 238 -0.83 1.07 -5.29
C LYS A 238 0.36 1.35 -4.39
N LEU A 239 1.54 1.54 -4.98
CA LEU A 239 2.68 2.15 -4.29
C LEU A 239 2.89 3.52 -4.91
N HIS A 240 2.69 4.54 -4.08
CA HIS A 240 2.97 5.91 -4.38
C HIS A 240 4.41 6.18 -3.91
N LEU A 241 5.32 6.42 -4.83
CA LEU A 241 6.67 6.88 -4.49
C LEU A 241 6.69 8.40 -4.54
N HIS A 242 6.75 9.02 -3.37
CA HIS A 242 7.09 10.43 -3.23
C HIS A 242 8.59 10.60 -3.54
N ALA A 243 8.86 10.84 -4.83
CA ALA A 243 10.14 10.50 -5.42
C ALA A 243 11.21 11.58 -5.25
N ILE A 244 10.80 12.83 -5.01
CA ILE A 244 11.66 14.01 -4.85
C ILE A 244 11.01 14.95 -3.84
N ASP A 245 11.82 15.81 -3.22
CA ASP A 245 11.37 16.90 -2.36
C ASP A 245 12.47 18.00 -2.31
N SER A 246 12.30 19.00 -1.45
CA SER A 246 13.28 20.04 -1.12
C SER A 246 14.63 19.47 -0.68
N GLN A 247 14.63 18.36 0.04
CA GLN A 247 15.81 17.76 0.66
C GLN A 247 16.71 17.08 -0.37
N SER A 248 16.16 16.30 -1.32
CA SER A 248 16.97 15.64 -2.35
C SER A 248 16.24 15.31 -3.67
N TRP A 249 17.03 14.96 -4.68
CA TRP A 249 16.58 14.41 -5.97
C TRP A 249 17.22 13.03 -6.24
N PRO A 250 16.62 11.92 -5.79
CA PRO A 250 17.23 10.60 -5.82
C PRO A 250 16.88 9.74 -7.06
N ILE A 251 16.39 10.32 -8.17
CA ILE A 251 16.01 9.56 -9.36
C ILE A 251 16.67 10.06 -10.65
N GLU A 252 17.04 9.14 -11.54
CA GLU A 252 17.57 9.51 -12.86
C GLU A 252 16.49 10.03 -13.83
N VAL A 253 16.79 11.19 -14.41
CA VAL A 253 16.05 11.78 -15.54
C VAL A 253 17.07 12.05 -16.66
N PRO A 254 17.24 11.14 -17.63
CA PRO A 254 18.24 11.30 -18.69
C PRO A 254 18.19 12.62 -19.46
N ALA A 255 16.99 13.18 -19.68
CA ALA A 255 16.83 14.51 -20.29
C ALA A 255 17.34 15.67 -19.41
N LEU A 256 17.45 15.47 -18.10
CA LEU A 256 17.85 16.46 -17.10
C LEU A 256 18.89 15.84 -16.13
N PRO A 257 20.05 15.37 -16.62
CA PRO A 257 20.96 14.50 -15.85
C PRO A 257 21.65 15.22 -14.68
N LYS A 258 21.58 16.56 -14.65
CA LYS A 258 22.11 17.36 -13.53
C LYS A 258 21.27 17.22 -12.27
N LEU A 259 19.97 16.90 -12.38
CA LEU A 259 19.07 16.81 -11.22
C LEU A 259 19.58 15.81 -10.20
N ALA A 260 19.78 14.55 -10.58
CA ALA A 260 20.33 13.54 -9.67
C ALA A 260 21.79 13.80 -9.31
N ARG A 261 22.61 14.27 -10.27
CA ARG A 261 24.05 14.52 -10.04
C ARG A 261 24.31 15.57 -8.96
N GLU A 262 23.48 16.61 -8.91
CA GLU A 262 23.69 17.77 -8.04
C GLU A 262 22.68 17.85 -6.89
N GLY A 263 21.52 17.20 -7.04
CA GLY A 263 20.41 17.21 -6.08
C GLY A 263 20.28 15.97 -5.21
N ALA A 264 20.89 14.83 -5.56
CA ALA A 264 20.97 13.70 -4.65
C ALA A 264 21.95 13.99 -3.51
N TYR A 265 21.72 13.38 -2.34
CA TYR A 265 22.67 13.44 -1.23
C TYR A 265 24.02 12.81 -1.57
N GLU A 266 24.01 11.61 -2.18
CA GLU A 266 25.21 10.91 -2.62
C GLU A 266 24.90 10.10 -3.91
N PRO A 267 25.88 9.89 -4.82
CA PRO A 267 25.65 9.15 -6.07
C PRO A 267 25.11 7.73 -5.89
N VAL A 268 25.46 7.06 -4.79
CA VAL A 268 25.01 5.69 -4.48
C VAL A 268 23.53 5.62 -4.07
N GLN A 269 22.90 6.77 -3.82
CA GLN A 269 21.51 6.90 -3.38
C GLN A 269 20.56 7.23 -4.54
N VAL A 270 21.07 7.26 -5.77
CA VAL A 270 20.27 7.51 -6.96
C VAL A 270 19.68 6.21 -7.48
N LEU A 271 18.36 6.15 -7.59
CA LEU A 271 17.66 5.09 -8.32
C LEU A 271 17.81 5.35 -9.83
N SER A 272 18.47 4.42 -10.50
CA SER A 272 18.68 4.49 -11.95
C SER A 272 17.38 4.27 -12.72
N VAL A 273 17.42 4.55 -14.03
CA VAL A 273 16.33 4.17 -14.95
C VAL A 273 16.02 2.68 -14.88
N THR A 274 17.04 1.84 -14.68
CA THR A 274 16.88 0.39 -14.54
C THR A 274 16.23 0.02 -13.21
N ASP A 275 16.66 0.63 -12.09
CA ASP A 275 16.07 0.39 -10.77
C ASP A 275 14.57 0.67 -10.77
N LEU A 276 14.14 1.84 -11.28
CA LEU A 276 12.72 2.19 -11.36
C LEU A 276 11.92 1.21 -12.22
N LYS A 277 12.45 0.78 -13.38
CA LYS A 277 11.81 -0.23 -14.23
C LYS A 277 11.67 -1.57 -13.50
N GLU A 278 12.69 -1.98 -12.75
CA GLU A 278 12.68 -3.22 -11.98
C GLU A 278 11.68 -3.18 -10.83
N ILE A 279 11.61 -2.07 -10.08
CA ILE A 279 10.60 -1.83 -9.04
C ILE A 279 9.19 -1.94 -9.63
N GLN A 280 8.91 -1.24 -10.75
CA GLN A 280 7.59 -1.29 -11.40
C GLN A 280 7.24 -2.69 -11.90
N LYS A 281 8.19 -3.43 -12.45
CA LYS A 281 8.00 -4.82 -12.88
C LYS A 281 7.76 -5.74 -11.68
N PHE A 282 8.50 -5.55 -10.60
CA PHE A 282 8.39 -6.32 -9.36
C PHE A 282 7.02 -6.12 -8.70
N GLY A 283 6.52 -4.88 -8.70
CA GLY A 283 5.15 -4.54 -8.31
C GLY A 283 4.12 -5.19 -9.21
N SER A 284 4.25 -5.03 -10.54
CA SER A 284 3.25 -5.50 -11.49
C SER A 284 2.97 -7.01 -11.39
N VAL A 285 3.99 -7.85 -11.21
CA VAL A 285 3.81 -9.30 -11.06
C VAL A 285 3.16 -9.71 -9.73
N ARG A 286 3.06 -8.78 -8.78
CA ARG A 286 2.40 -8.90 -7.46
C ARG A 286 1.07 -8.17 -7.40
N GLY A 287 0.63 -7.59 -8.51
CA GLY A 287 -0.60 -6.83 -8.56
C GLY A 287 -0.49 -5.43 -7.92
N ILE A 288 0.72 -4.89 -7.77
CA ILE A 288 0.95 -3.55 -7.24
C ILE A 288 1.41 -2.66 -8.39
N GLU A 289 0.66 -1.59 -8.62
CA GLU A 289 1.03 -0.54 -9.55
C GLU A 289 1.86 0.51 -8.80
N VAL A 290 3.09 0.72 -9.27
CA VAL A 290 4.01 1.71 -8.71
C VAL A 290 3.96 2.96 -9.57
N TYR A 291 3.54 4.07 -8.98
CA TYR A 291 3.50 5.39 -9.62
C TYR A 291 4.37 6.39 -8.85
N LEU A 292 4.77 7.45 -9.56
CA LEU A 292 5.63 8.48 -9.00
C LEU A 292 4.83 9.75 -8.69
N GLU A 293 5.30 10.43 -7.66
CA GLU A 293 5.06 11.83 -7.42
C GLU A 293 6.31 12.64 -7.72
N ILE A 294 6.11 13.75 -8.43
CA ILE A 294 7.06 14.86 -8.45
C ILE A 294 6.29 16.04 -7.88
N ASP A 295 6.54 16.36 -6.61
CA ASP A 295 5.80 17.40 -5.93
C ASP A 295 6.17 18.78 -6.48
N MET A 296 5.17 19.52 -6.96
CA MET A 296 5.34 20.84 -7.50
C MET A 296 4.08 21.70 -7.29
N PRO A 297 4.20 23.02 -7.10
CA PRO A 297 5.43 23.82 -7.13
C PRO A 297 6.14 24.00 -5.78
N GLY A 298 5.55 23.47 -4.69
CA GLY A 298 6.21 23.36 -3.38
C GLY A 298 7.39 22.39 -3.42
N HIS A 299 8.01 22.07 -2.28
CA HIS A 299 8.85 20.87 -2.14
C HIS A 299 9.93 20.66 -3.23
N THR A 300 10.57 21.73 -3.71
CA THR A 300 11.39 21.70 -4.95
C THR A 300 12.78 22.30 -4.80
N THR A 301 13.21 22.61 -3.57
CA THR A 301 14.52 23.22 -3.31
C THR A 301 15.70 22.45 -3.92
N SER A 302 15.64 21.11 -3.97
CA SER A 302 16.68 20.25 -4.55
C SER A 302 16.93 20.51 -6.04
N ILE A 303 15.91 20.91 -6.81
CA ILE A 303 16.05 21.33 -8.22
C ILE A 303 17.01 22.52 -8.34
N GLY A 304 17.00 23.40 -7.34
CA GLY A 304 17.86 24.59 -7.29
C GLY A 304 19.35 24.29 -7.23
N LYS A 305 19.75 23.04 -6.89
CA LYS A 305 21.15 22.62 -6.96
C LYS A 305 21.66 22.61 -8.41
N ALA A 306 20.84 22.05 -9.32
CA ALA A 306 21.14 21.96 -10.75
C ALA A 306 20.70 23.20 -11.56
N TYR A 307 19.57 23.80 -11.17
CA TYR A 307 18.93 24.90 -11.89
C TYR A 307 18.49 26.02 -10.93
N PRO A 308 19.43 26.79 -10.34
CA PRO A 308 19.12 27.79 -9.31
C PRO A 308 18.07 28.83 -9.72
N ASN A 309 18.02 29.20 -11.01
CA ASN A 309 17.12 30.22 -11.53
C ASN A 309 15.64 29.80 -11.53
N LEU A 310 15.34 28.51 -11.32
CA LEU A 310 13.97 27.99 -11.30
C LEU A 310 13.30 28.16 -9.93
N ILE A 311 14.07 28.40 -8.87
CA ILE A 311 13.58 28.40 -7.49
C ILE A 311 13.52 29.84 -6.94
N THR A 312 12.50 30.11 -6.11
CA THR A 312 12.40 31.30 -5.25
C THR A 312 12.51 30.92 -3.79
N ALA A 313 13.06 31.83 -2.97
CA ALA A 313 13.35 31.64 -1.55
C ALA A 313 14.14 30.35 -1.19
N PRO A 314 15.16 29.92 -1.97
CA PRO A 314 15.90 28.71 -1.65
C PRO A 314 16.79 28.91 -0.41
N ASN A 315 16.68 28.01 0.57
CA ASN A 315 17.53 27.95 1.76
C ASN A 315 17.57 29.27 2.57
N GLU A 316 16.42 29.91 2.76
CA GLU A 316 16.35 31.13 3.57
C GLU A 316 16.73 30.81 5.02
N PRO A 317 17.60 31.62 5.67
CA PRO A 317 18.03 31.37 7.05
C PRO A 317 16.88 31.31 8.06
N LYS A 318 15.81 32.07 7.80
CA LYS A 318 14.53 32.00 8.54
C LYS A 318 13.49 31.26 7.71
N TRP A 319 13.78 29.99 7.42
CA TRP A 319 12.96 29.16 6.55
C TRP A 319 11.49 29.10 7.00
N GLN A 320 11.19 29.26 8.30
CA GLN A 320 9.83 29.24 8.86
C GLN A 320 8.90 30.30 8.26
N ASP A 321 9.48 31.41 7.77
CA ASP A 321 8.71 32.46 7.11
C ASP A 321 8.26 32.04 5.70
N TYR A 322 8.92 31.02 5.11
CA TYR A 322 8.88 30.67 3.70
C TYR A 322 8.57 29.18 3.41
N ALA A 323 8.53 28.32 4.42
CA ALA A 323 8.22 26.89 4.32
C ALA A 323 7.75 26.33 5.68
N LEU A 324 7.13 25.15 5.66
CA LEU A 324 6.72 24.43 6.88
C LEU A 324 7.84 23.55 7.45
N GLU A 325 8.84 23.23 6.64
CA GLU A 325 10.07 22.52 7.00
C GLU A 325 11.28 23.12 6.26
N PRO A 326 12.52 23.07 6.82
CA PRO A 326 13.72 23.39 6.06
C PRO A 326 14.10 22.27 5.05
N PRO A 327 14.72 22.61 3.90
CA PRO A 327 15.01 23.97 3.47
C PRO A 327 13.79 24.60 2.78
N SER A 328 13.65 25.93 2.91
CA SER A 328 12.68 26.66 2.09
C SER A 328 13.10 26.65 0.62
N GLY A 329 12.13 26.74 -0.27
CA GLY A 329 12.37 26.91 -1.71
C GLY A 329 11.26 26.28 -2.54
N GLN A 330 10.79 27.01 -3.55
CA GLN A 330 9.65 26.60 -4.38
C GLN A 330 9.86 27.07 -5.83
N LEU A 331 9.26 26.39 -6.81
CA LEU A 331 9.35 26.79 -8.22
C LEU A 331 8.76 28.20 -8.44
N ARG A 332 9.43 29.01 -9.26
CA ARG A 332 8.93 30.32 -9.70
C ARG A 332 7.70 30.13 -10.58
N LEU A 333 6.59 30.81 -10.25
CA LEU A 333 5.32 30.62 -10.97
C LEU A 333 5.20 31.45 -12.25
N ASN A 334 5.96 32.55 -12.36
CA ASN A 334 5.94 33.46 -13.50
C ASN A 334 7.27 33.41 -14.30
N SER A 335 7.69 32.19 -14.65
CA SER A 335 8.94 31.94 -15.39
C SER A 335 8.71 30.97 -16.54
N SER A 336 9.01 31.37 -17.79
CA SER A 336 8.96 30.46 -18.95
C SER A 336 9.88 29.25 -18.79
N ASP A 337 11.03 29.45 -18.14
CA ASP A 337 12.04 28.42 -17.95
C ASP A 337 11.52 27.29 -17.05
N VAL A 338 10.66 27.62 -16.07
CA VAL A 338 9.98 26.61 -15.24
C VAL A 338 9.00 25.78 -16.08
N TYR A 339 8.26 26.40 -17.00
CA TYR A 339 7.32 25.67 -17.85
C TYR A 339 8.06 24.75 -18.85
N GLU A 340 9.19 25.20 -19.39
CA GLU A 340 10.07 24.40 -20.24
C GLU A 340 10.71 23.23 -19.46
N PHE A 341 11.18 23.50 -18.24
CA PHE A 341 11.70 22.49 -17.33
C PHE A 341 10.66 21.39 -17.06
N VAL A 342 9.45 21.75 -16.61
CA VAL A 342 8.37 20.80 -16.33
C VAL A 342 7.99 19.99 -17.57
N THR A 343 7.92 20.64 -18.74
CA THR A 343 7.64 19.94 -20.00
C THR A 343 8.73 18.92 -20.34
N THR A 344 10.01 19.28 -20.15
CA THR A 344 11.15 18.40 -20.44
C THR A 344 11.19 17.23 -19.47
N LEU A 345 10.98 17.50 -18.18
CA LEU A 345 10.92 16.50 -17.11
C LEU A 345 9.84 15.46 -17.37
N LEU A 346 8.60 15.90 -17.61
CA LEU A 346 7.47 15.00 -17.82
C LEU A 346 7.56 14.25 -19.15
N ARG A 347 8.14 14.85 -20.20
CA ARG A 347 8.41 14.18 -21.48
C ARG A 347 9.37 12.99 -21.34
N ASP A 348 10.30 13.05 -20.39
CA ASP A 348 11.26 11.97 -20.11
C ASP A 348 10.66 10.89 -19.20
N LEU A 349 9.96 11.29 -18.14
CA LEU A 349 9.43 10.35 -17.14
C LEU A 349 8.22 9.55 -17.66
N LEU A 350 7.21 10.24 -18.21
CA LEU A 350 5.90 9.61 -18.47
C LEU A 350 5.96 8.41 -19.44
N PRO A 351 6.71 8.44 -20.56
CA PRO A 351 6.82 7.28 -21.44
C PRO A 351 7.43 6.04 -20.76
N ARG A 352 8.27 6.23 -19.73
CA ARG A 352 8.89 5.12 -19.00
C ARG A 352 7.93 4.49 -17.98
N LEU A 353 7.01 5.28 -17.45
CA LEU A 353 6.02 4.85 -16.46
C LEU A 353 4.76 4.24 -17.09
N GLU A 354 4.37 4.71 -18.28
CA GLU A 354 3.12 4.33 -18.98
C GLU A 354 2.88 2.82 -19.09
N PRO A 355 3.88 1.96 -19.34
CA PRO A 355 3.65 0.53 -19.43
C PRO A 355 3.21 -0.13 -18.10
N TYR A 356 3.33 0.58 -16.98
CA TYR A 356 3.07 0.05 -15.64
C TYR A 356 1.98 0.76 -14.87
N THR A 357 1.76 2.05 -15.14
CA THR A 357 0.79 2.88 -14.44
C THR A 357 0.19 3.91 -15.37
N SER A 358 -1.06 4.29 -15.10
CA SER A 358 -1.72 5.46 -15.71
C SER A 358 -1.90 6.60 -14.71
N LEU A 359 -1.22 6.57 -13.56
CA LEU A 359 -1.29 7.56 -12.51
C LEU A 359 0.02 8.35 -12.42
N PHE A 360 -0.09 9.64 -12.16
CA PHE A 360 1.07 10.49 -11.87
C PHE A 360 0.63 11.56 -10.87
N HIS A 361 1.32 11.63 -9.74
CA HIS A 361 1.03 12.64 -8.72
C HIS A 361 1.87 13.88 -8.99
N LEU A 362 1.21 15.04 -9.01
CA LEU A 362 1.81 16.34 -9.30
C LEU A 362 2.05 17.15 -8.01
N GLY A 363 1.71 16.59 -6.85
CA GLY A 363 1.85 17.21 -5.54
C GLY A 363 0.94 18.41 -5.36
N GLY A 364 1.56 19.54 -4.98
CA GLY A 364 0.86 20.80 -4.79
C GLY A 364 0.34 20.99 -3.37
N ASP A 365 0.97 20.37 -2.39
CA ASP A 365 0.79 20.67 -0.98
C ASP A 365 1.56 21.93 -0.57
N GLU A 366 1.22 22.44 0.61
CA GLU A 366 2.04 23.35 1.43
C GLU A 366 2.66 24.60 0.76
N LEU A 367 2.11 25.04 -0.39
CA LEU A 367 2.64 26.17 -1.16
C LEU A 367 2.66 27.46 -0.32
N ASN A 368 3.85 27.90 0.09
CA ASN A 368 4.02 29.06 0.95
C ASN A 368 4.06 30.35 0.11
N LYS A 369 3.10 31.24 0.38
CA LYS A 369 2.92 32.48 -0.39
C LYS A 369 4.03 33.51 -0.16
N ASN A 370 4.66 33.51 1.00
CA ASN A 370 5.67 34.50 1.35
C ASN A 370 6.95 34.34 0.52
N ALA A 371 7.23 33.13 0.03
CA ALA A 371 8.35 32.87 -0.86
C ALA A 371 8.29 33.70 -2.15
N TYR A 372 7.09 34.08 -2.60
CA TYR A 372 6.88 34.88 -3.80
C TYR A 372 7.05 36.39 -3.58
N ASN A 373 7.24 36.85 -2.33
CA ASN A 373 7.77 38.20 -2.09
C ASN A 373 9.24 38.31 -2.53
N LEU A 374 9.96 37.19 -2.58
CA LEU A 374 11.37 37.12 -2.99
C LEU A 374 11.53 36.78 -4.49
N ASP A 375 10.45 36.46 -5.20
CA ASP A 375 10.47 36.27 -6.64
C ASP A 375 10.33 37.63 -7.34
N PRO A 376 11.36 38.15 -8.04
CA PRO A 376 11.29 39.46 -8.68
C PRO A 376 10.24 39.54 -9.81
N THR A 377 9.76 38.39 -10.32
CA THR A 377 8.73 38.33 -11.36
C THR A 377 7.30 38.35 -10.81
N VAL A 378 7.14 38.22 -9.49
CA VAL A 378 5.84 38.17 -8.79
C VAL A 378 5.76 39.25 -7.71
N ASN A 379 6.75 39.33 -6.82
CA ASN A 379 6.93 40.31 -5.75
C ASN A 379 5.64 40.53 -4.90
N SER A 380 4.97 39.44 -4.54
CA SER A 380 3.71 39.49 -3.79
C SER A 380 3.35 38.14 -3.15
N SER A 381 2.81 38.18 -1.94
CA SER A 381 2.21 37.03 -1.25
C SER A 381 0.67 37.01 -1.27
N SER A 382 0.04 37.95 -1.99
CA SER A 382 -1.43 38.02 -2.10
C SER A 382 -1.98 36.85 -2.92
N LYS A 383 -3.05 36.20 -2.41
CA LYS A 383 -3.73 35.10 -3.12
C LYS A 383 -4.32 35.58 -4.46
N GLU A 384 -4.70 36.84 -4.57
CA GLU A 384 -5.27 37.44 -5.78
C GLU A 384 -4.25 37.47 -6.92
N VAL A 385 -2.98 37.73 -6.61
CA VAL A 385 -1.87 37.71 -7.57
C VAL A 385 -1.41 36.28 -7.84
N LEU A 386 -1.27 35.47 -6.80
CA LEU A 386 -0.69 34.12 -6.91
C LEU A 386 -1.64 33.11 -7.54
N ARG A 387 -2.93 33.11 -7.19
CA ARG A 387 -3.87 32.08 -7.63
C ARG A 387 -3.93 31.89 -9.16
N PRO A 388 -3.98 32.95 -10.00
CA PRO A 388 -3.91 32.79 -11.45
C PRO A 388 -2.60 32.14 -11.93
N LEU A 389 -1.48 32.43 -11.28
CA LEU A 389 -0.18 31.85 -11.62
C LEU A 389 -0.12 30.36 -11.23
N VAL A 390 -0.59 30.00 -10.03
CA VAL A 390 -0.72 28.61 -9.59
C VAL A 390 -1.67 27.85 -10.52
N GLN A 391 -2.82 28.43 -10.87
CA GLN A 391 -3.77 27.83 -11.82
C GLN A 391 -3.11 27.55 -13.18
N SER A 392 -2.32 28.50 -13.69
CA SER A 392 -1.61 28.35 -14.96
C SER A 392 -0.57 27.24 -14.90
N PHE A 393 0.22 27.19 -13.82
CA PHE A 393 1.23 26.16 -13.59
C PHE A 393 0.61 24.77 -13.51
N VAL A 394 -0.40 24.58 -12.66
CA VAL A 394 -1.10 23.30 -12.49
C VAL A 394 -1.78 22.87 -13.79
N ASN A 395 -2.41 23.80 -14.52
CA ASN A 395 -3.00 23.50 -15.83
C ASN A 395 -1.95 23.02 -16.84
N HIS A 396 -0.75 23.60 -16.82
CA HIS A 396 0.35 23.17 -17.70
C HIS A 396 0.85 21.78 -17.33
N ALA A 397 1.05 21.49 -16.05
CA ALA A 397 1.44 20.18 -15.56
C ALA A 397 0.40 19.11 -15.91
N ILE A 398 -0.89 19.37 -15.64
CA ILE A 398 -2.00 18.47 -16.01
C ILE A 398 -2.08 18.25 -17.53
N LYS A 399 -1.96 19.31 -18.34
CA LYS A 399 -1.96 19.16 -19.80
C LYS A 399 -0.77 18.34 -20.29
N SER A 400 0.37 18.44 -19.61
CA SER A 400 1.57 17.69 -19.95
C SER A 400 1.41 16.21 -19.63
N THR A 401 0.82 15.86 -18.49
CA THR A 401 0.52 14.47 -18.13
C THR A 401 -0.57 13.85 -18.99
N ALA A 402 -1.67 14.58 -19.23
CA ALA A 402 -2.80 14.10 -20.04
C ALA A 402 -2.43 13.75 -21.49
N ARG A 403 -1.40 14.39 -22.07
CA ARG A 403 -0.89 14.06 -23.43
C ARG A 403 -0.37 12.62 -23.54
N TYR A 404 0.03 12.02 -22.43
CA TYR A 404 0.51 10.64 -22.34
C TYR A 404 -0.55 9.69 -21.77
N GLY A 405 -1.81 10.14 -21.63
CA GLY A 405 -2.90 9.31 -21.10
C GLY A 405 -2.93 9.16 -19.58
N PHE A 406 -2.09 9.90 -18.84
CA PHE A 406 -2.05 9.83 -17.39
C PHE A 406 -3.23 10.57 -16.74
N THR A 407 -3.73 9.98 -15.65
CA THR A 407 -4.66 10.62 -14.73
C THR A 407 -3.86 11.37 -13.66
N PRO A 408 -4.02 12.70 -13.55
CA PRO A 408 -3.30 13.48 -12.55
C PRO A 408 -3.88 13.27 -11.15
N LEU A 409 -2.99 13.16 -10.17
CA LEU A 409 -3.29 13.26 -8.74
C LEU A 409 -2.66 14.55 -8.18
N LEU A 410 -3.33 15.20 -7.23
CA LEU A 410 -2.86 16.41 -6.54
C LEU A 410 -3.29 16.36 -5.08
N TRP A 411 -2.52 16.99 -4.20
CA TRP A 411 -2.92 17.22 -2.82
C TRP A 411 -4.09 18.22 -2.72
N GLU A 412 -4.83 18.13 -1.62
CA GLU A 412 -6.11 18.81 -1.44
C GLU A 412 -6.05 20.33 -1.43
N GLU A 413 -4.91 20.93 -1.12
CA GLU A 413 -4.70 22.37 -1.07
C GLU A 413 -5.02 23.05 -2.40
N MET A 414 -4.72 22.39 -3.53
CA MET A 414 -5.03 22.92 -4.85
C MET A 414 -6.53 23.21 -5.01
N VAL A 415 -7.40 22.38 -4.43
CA VAL A 415 -8.84 22.57 -4.49
C VAL A 415 -9.35 23.39 -3.31
N LEU A 416 -8.94 23.05 -2.08
CA LEU A 416 -9.53 23.59 -0.86
C LEU A 416 -9.00 24.97 -0.51
N ASP A 417 -7.71 25.22 -0.73
CA ASP A 417 -7.03 26.43 -0.25
C ASP A 417 -6.82 27.44 -1.38
N TRP A 418 -6.43 26.94 -2.56
CA TRP A 418 -6.20 27.74 -3.76
C TRP A 418 -7.45 27.91 -4.61
N ASN A 419 -8.50 27.11 -4.37
CA ASN A 419 -9.76 27.17 -5.08
C ASN A 419 -9.57 27.09 -6.61
N LEU A 420 -8.69 26.19 -7.05
CA LEU A 420 -8.43 25.98 -8.47
C LEU A 420 -9.59 25.24 -9.12
N THR A 421 -9.81 25.54 -10.40
CA THR A 421 -10.69 24.73 -11.26
C THR A 421 -9.84 23.66 -11.93
N LEU A 422 -10.14 22.40 -11.65
CA LEU A 422 -9.40 21.25 -12.19
C LEU A 422 -10.31 20.37 -13.06
N PRO A 423 -9.76 19.66 -14.07
CA PRO A 423 -10.53 18.66 -14.82
C PRO A 423 -11.16 17.61 -13.90
N LYS A 424 -12.36 17.13 -14.24
CA LYS A 424 -13.13 16.19 -13.40
C LYS A 424 -12.50 14.81 -13.25
N ASN A 425 -11.59 14.42 -14.14
CA ASN A 425 -10.81 13.19 -14.02
C ASN A 425 -9.62 13.34 -13.06
N THR A 426 -9.29 14.54 -12.58
CA THR A 426 -8.24 14.76 -11.58
C THR A 426 -8.67 14.16 -10.24
N ILE A 427 -7.82 13.30 -9.69
CA ILE A 427 -8.00 12.70 -8.37
C ILE A 427 -7.36 13.64 -7.35
N ILE A 428 -8.03 13.84 -6.21
CA ILE A 428 -7.53 14.71 -5.14
C ILE A 428 -7.25 13.86 -3.90
N GLN A 429 -6.04 13.97 -3.38
CA GLN A 429 -5.61 13.21 -2.21
C GLN A 429 -5.71 14.06 -0.95
N THR A 430 -6.52 13.60 0.00
CA THR A 430 -6.79 14.31 1.26
C THR A 430 -5.97 13.72 2.40
N TRP A 431 -5.28 14.58 3.13
CA TRP A 431 -4.37 14.18 4.20
C TRP A 431 -4.64 14.89 5.53
N ARG A 432 -5.26 16.07 5.55
CA ARG A 432 -5.40 16.85 6.79
C ARG A 432 -6.50 16.32 7.71
N SER A 433 -7.62 15.86 7.17
CA SER A 433 -8.77 15.43 7.98
C SER A 433 -9.80 14.59 7.21
N THR A 434 -10.64 13.84 7.92
CA THR A 434 -11.82 13.18 7.34
C THR A 434 -12.82 14.18 6.76
N SER A 435 -12.95 15.39 7.32
CA SER A 435 -13.81 16.43 6.76
C SER A 435 -13.32 16.92 5.40
N SER A 436 -12.01 17.01 5.20
CA SER A 436 -11.44 17.43 3.92
C SER A 436 -11.84 16.50 2.77
N LEU A 437 -11.96 15.19 3.04
CA LEU A 437 -12.49 14.22 2.08
C LEU A 437 -13.90 14.59 1.62
N SER A 438 -14.77 14.95 2.56
CA SER A 438 -16.14 15.38 2.25
C SER A 438 -16.15 16.67 1.41
N ASP A 439 -15.32 17.65 1.78
CA ASP A 439 -15.24 18.92 1.06
C ASP A 439 -14.77 18.76 -0.39
N VAL A 440 -13.80 17.89 -0.63
CA VAL A 440 -13.32 17.55 -1.99
C VAL A 440 -14.40 16.85 -2.80
N VAL A 441 -15.07 15.86 -2.21
CA VAL A 441 -16.16 15.11 -2.84
C VAL A 441 -17.33 16.01 -3.17
N PHE A 442 -17.72 16.94 -2.30
CA PHE A 442 -18.80 17.89 -2.56
C PHE A 442 -18.48 18.93 -3.63
N ARG A 443 -17.19 19.16 -3.92
CA ARG A 443 -16.74 19.91 -5.11
C ARG A 443 -16.77 19.05 -6.39
N GLY A 444 -17.18 17.78 -6.28
CA GLY A 444 -17.40 16.86 -7.38
C GLY A 444 -16.10 16.32 -7.98
N HIS A 445 -15.11 16.03 -7.14
CA HIS A 445 -13.86 15.38 -7.51
C HIS A 445 -13.78 13.96 -6.97
N LYS A 446 -13.09 13.08 -7.69
CA LYS A 446 -12.68 11.79 -7.13
C LYS A 446 -11.64 12.03 -6.04
N ALA A 447 -11.74 11.31 -4.94
CA ALA A 447 -10.91 11.57 -3.76
C ALA A 447 -10.27 10.31 -3.19
N LEU A 448 -9.07 10.50 -2.63
CA LEU A 448 -8.34 9.52 -1.82
C LEU A 448 -8.27 10.00 -0.38
N PHE A 449 -8.54 9.13 0.59
CA PHE A 449 -8.42 9.44 2.01
C PHE A 449 -7.09 8.97 2.61
N GLY A 450 -6.59 9.73 3.59
CA GLY A 450 -5.34 9.43 4.29
C GLY A 450 -5.12 10.37 5.48
N SER A 451 -6.16 10.58 6.30
CA SER A 451 -6.14 11.58 7.37
C SER A 451 -4.98 11.37 8.35
N ASN A 452 -4.21 12.43 8.62
CA ASN A 452 -3.03 12.45 9.50
C ASN A 452 -3.32 11.95 10.92
N SER A 453 -4.54 12.16 11.42
CA SER A 453 -5.00 11.69 12.74
C SER A 453 -5.01 10.16 12.88
N HIS A 454 -4.94 9.43 11.77
CA HIS A 454 -4.96 7.97 11.75
C HIS A 454 -3.83 7.36 10.94
N TRP A 455 -3.52 7.88 9.75
CA TRP A 455 -2.78 7.16 8.70
C TRP A 455 -1.44 7.80 8.31
N TYR A 456 -0.89 8.63 9.18
CA TYR A 456 0.52 9.05 9.12
C TYR A 456 1.35 8.13 10.02
N LEU A 457 2.30 7.41 9.42
CA LEU A 457 3.12 6.41 10.09
C LEU A 457 4.31 7.02 10.83
N ASP A 458 4.76 8.18 10.40
CA ASP A 458 5.91 8.95 10.88
C ASP A 458 5.64 9.71 12.20
N CYS A 459 4.38 9.85 12.61
CA CYS A 459 4.01 10.55 13.85
C CYS A 459 4.41 9.83 15.14
N GLY A 460 4.73 10.61 16.17
CA GLY A 460 4.99 10.15 17.54
C GLY A 460 6.41 9.65 17.78
N HIS A 461 7.36 10.10 16.96
CA HIS A 461 8.79 9.76 17.04
C HIS A 461 9.66 10.91 17.55
N GLY A 462 9.07 12.09 17.70
CA GLY A 462 9.69 13.28 18.29
C GLY A 462 10.27 14.23 17.24
N VAL A 463 10.56 15.45 17.66
CA VAL A 463 11.06 16.49 16.75
C VAL A 463 12.52 16.25 16.35
N PHE A 464 12.85 16.50 15.07
CA PHE A 464 14.22 16.44 14.54
C PHE A 464 14.91 17.83 14.48
N LEU A 465 14.17 18.90 14.74
CA LEU A 465 14.66 20.27 14.75
C LEU A 465 15.40 20.60 16.04
N ASP A 466 16.39 21.49 15.92
CA ASP A 466 17.13 22.06 17.04
C ASP A 466 16.82 23.56 17.21
N PRO A 467 17.00 24.12 18.42
CA PRO A 467 16.95 25.57 18.60
C PRO A 467 18.10 26.25 17.84
N ALA A 468 17.78 27.32 17.10
CA ALA A 468 18.78 28.06 16.32
C ALA A 468 19.92 28.65 17.17
N ASP A 469 19.66 28.97 18.43
CA ASP A 469 20.67 29.38 19.42
C ASP A 469 20.53 28.50 20.67
N PRO A 470 21.44 27.53 20.90
CA PRO A 470 21.38 26.65 22.07
C PRO A 470 21.43 27.38 23.42
N SER A 471 21.90 28.63 23.46
CA SER A 471 21.92 29.46 24.67
C SER A 471 20.58 30.15 24.96
N ARG A 472 19.65 30.13 24.00
CA ARG A 472 18.32 30.75 24.12
C ARG A 472 17.24 29.70 23.89
N PRO A 473 16.39 29.43 24.90
CA PRO A 473 15.26 28.53 24.71
C PRO A 473 14.40 29.02 23.53
N SER A 474 14.11 28.13 22.58
CA SER A 474 13.11 28.42 21.55
C SER A 474 11.75 28.65 22.22
N SER A 475 10.86 29.42 21.60
CA SER A 475 9.45 29.49 22.00
C SER A 475 8.60 28.42 21.29
N ASP A 476 9.20 27.63 20.40
CA ASP A 476 8.52 26.57 19.68
C ASP A 476 8.16 25.42 20.64
N PRO A 477 6.87 25.06 20.78
CA PRO A 477 6.44 23.97 21.64
C PRO A 477 7.12 22.62 21.36
N MET A 478 7.49 22.35 20.10
CA MET A 478 8.16 21.09 19.73
C MET A 478 9.56 21.00 20.35
N LEU A 479 10.21 22.13 20.62
CA LEU A 479 11.55 22.20 21.23
C LEU A 479 11.52 22.21 22.76
N HIS A 480 10.42 21.73 23.36
CA HIS A 480 10.25 21.57 24.80
C HIS A 480 9.75 20.17 25.17
N PRO A 481 10.07 19.64 26.37
CA PRO A 481 9.57 18.34 26.81
C PRO A 481 8.04 18.23 26.69
N PRO A 482 7.51 17.13 26.13
CA PRO A 482 8.22 15.87 25.84
C PRO A 482 8.87 15.76 24.43
N TYR A 483 9.07 16.86 23.72
CA TYR A 483 9.72 16.94 22.39
C TYR A 483 8.93 16.23 21.28
N GLU A 484 7.60 16.41 21.30
CA GLU A 484 6.70 15.79 20.31
C GLU A 484 6.91 16.38 18.91
N ASP A 485 6.66 15.56 17.89
CA ASP A 485 6.60 16.01 16.50
C ASP A 485 5.25 16.64 16.14
N TYR A 486 5.15 17.13 14.91
CA TYR A 486 4.03 17.93 14.40
C TYR A 486 2.68 17.18 14.38
N CYS A 487 2.70 15.83 14.34
CA CYS A 487 1.50 15.02 14.19
C CYS A 487 1.34 13.97 15.30
N SER A 488 2.10 14.10 16.38
CA SER A 488 1.99 13.28 17.59
C SER A 488 0.56 13.23 18.15
N PRO A 489 0.16 12.14 18.84
CA PRO A 489 0.98 11.01 19.29
C PRO A 489 1.15 9.90 18.22
N TYR A 490 1.94 8.88 18.55
CA TYR A 490 2.13 7.69 17.70
C TYR A 490 0.82 7.00 17.30
N LYS A 491 0.63 6.78 15.99
CA LYS A 491 -0.55 6.10 15.45
C LYS A 491 -0.36 4.59 15.51
N ASN A 492 -0.70 3.97 16.64
CA ASN A 492 -0.60 2.51 16.78
C ASN A 492 -1.61 1.77 15.87
N TRP A 493 -1.42 0.45 15.68
CA TRP A 493 -2.25 -0.34 14.75
C TRP A 493 -3.75 -0.31 15.08
N ARG A 494 -4.14 -0.17 16.35
CA ARG A 494 -5.55 -0.11 16.77
C ARG A 494 -6.18 1.20 16.30
N GLN A 495 -5.46 2.31 16.43
CA GLN A 495 -5.87 3.62 15.92
C GLN A 495 -6.00 3.61 14.40
N VAL A 496 -5.01 3.04 13.69
CA VAL A 496 -5.03 2.90 12.23
C VAL A 496 -6.26 2.08 11.78
N TYR A 497 -6.51 0.95 12.45
CA TYR A 497 -7.60 0.03 12.12
C TYR A 497 -8.99 0.61 12.41
N SER A 498 -9.13 1.47 13.42
CA SER A 498 -10.43 2.04 13.80
C SER A 498 -10.92 3.14 12.85
N TYR A 499 -10.14 3.52 11.84
CA TYR A 499 -10.49 4.62 10.95
C TYR A 499 -11.70 4.29 10.08
N ASP A 500 -12.76 5.10 10.18
CA ASP A 500 -13.89 5.08 9.25
C ASP A 500 -13.81 6.28 8.31
N PRO A 501 -13.32 6.10 7.06
CA PRO A 501 -13.15 7.20 6.11
C PRO A 501 -14.48 7.75 5.60
N LEU A 502 -15.58 7.00 5.70
CA LEU A 502 -16.89 7.39 5.17
C LEU A 502 -17.83 7.91 6.27
N ALA A 503 -17.32 8.06 7.50
CA ALA A 503 -18.09 8.52 8.64
C ALA A 503 -18.75 9.87 8.36
N GLY A 504 -20.09 9.90 8.41
CA GLY A 504 -20.89 11.11 8.16
C GLY A 504 -21.08 11.48 6.69
N MET A 505 -20.50 10.74 5.74
CA MET A 505 -20.66 10.99 4.31
C MET A 505 -21.95 10.36 3.75
N PRO A 506 -22.83 11.14 3.06
CA PRO A 506 -24.02 10.59 2.42
C PRO A 506 -23.68 9.52 1.38
N THR A 507 -24.42 8.40 1.35
CA THR A 507 -24.19 7.29 0.40
C THR A 507 -24.10 7.75 -1.06
N SER A 508 -24.93 8.72 -1.45
CA SER A 508 -24.95 9.29 -2.82
C SER A 508 -23.66 9.98 -3.25
N SER A 509 -22.76 10.29 -2.31
CA SER A 509 -21.49 10.96 -2.55
C SER A 509 -20.29 10.02 -2.45
N GLN A 510 -20.48 8.82 -1.89
CA GLN A 510 -19.39 7.86 -1.63
C GLN A 510 -18.77 7.28 -2.91
N ASP A 511 -19.47 7.31 -4.05
CA ASP A 511 -18.95 6.80 -5.33
C ASP A 511 -17.73 7.58 -5.85
N LEU A 512 -17.55 8.82 -5.39
CA LEU A 512 -16.36 9.63 -5.68
C LEU A 512 -15.17 9.28 -4.79
N VAL A 513 -15.37 8.54 -3.70
CA VAL A 513 -14.28 8.04 -2.85
C VAL A 513 -13.77 6.74 -3.43
N ILE A 514 -12.64 6.79 -4.13
CA ILE A 514 -12.11 5.64 -4.88
C ILE A 514 -11.17 4.76 -4.04
N GLY A 515 -10.77 5.25 -2.86
CA GLY A 515 -9.92 4.55 -1.90
C GLY A 515 -9.08 5.49 -1.07
N GLY A 516 -7.94 5.01 -0.60
CA GLY A 516 -7.08 5.78 0.29
C GLY A 516 -5.63 5.34 0.25
N GLU A 517 -4.80 6.10 0.94
CA GLU A 517 -3.39 5.80 1.11
C GLU A 517 -2.94 6.00 2.55
N MET A 518 -2.05 5.12 3.00
CA MET A 518 -1.29 5.35 4.22
C MET A 518 0.00 6.09 3.87
N HIS A 519 0.43 7.01 4.73
CA HIS A 519 1.58 7.86 4.47
C HIS A 519 2.74 7.52 5.38
N LEU A 520 3.92 7.30 4.79
CA LEU A 520 5.18 7.28 5.49
C LEU A 520 6.06 8.38 4.89
N TRP A 521 6.08 9.52 5.56
CA TRP A 521 7.09 10.55 5.37
C TRP A 521 8.39 10.13 6.05
N SER A 522 9.52 10.56 5.50
CA SER A 522 10.82 9.97 5.81
C SER A 522 11.79 10.94 6.47
N GLU A 523 11.32 11.99 7.15
CA GLU A 523 12.17 12.92 7.92
C GLU A 523 12.98 12.16 9.00
N LEU A 524 12.38 11.13 9.60
CA LEU A 524 12.99 10.26 10.63
C LEU A 524 12.96 8.76 10.26
N THR A 525 12.86 8.42 8.98
CA THR A 525 12.84 7.04 8.51
C THR A 525 13.87 6.80 7.42
N ASP A 526 14.58 5.67 7.48
CA ASP A 526 15.55 5.23 6.46
C ASP A 526 15.40 3.71 6.18
N SER A 527 16.28 3.15 5.35
CA SER A 527 16.33 1.70 5.05
C SER A 527 16.29 0.79 6.28
N VAL A 528 16.88 1.22 7.41
CA VAL A 528 17.03 0.41 8.63
C VAL A 528 15.74 0.38 9.43
N THR A 529 15.06 1.52 9.57
CA THR A 529 13.84 1.64 10.39
C THR A 529 12.55 1.37 9.62
N LEU A 530 12.61 1.34 8.27
CA LEU A 530 11.48 1.20 7.36
C LEU A 530 10.45 0.14 7.75
N ASP A 531 10.89 -1.10 7.99
CA ASP A 531 9.96 -2.21 8.25
C ASP A 531 9.20 -2.04 9.55
N GLY A 532 9.88 -1.56 10.60
CA GLY A 532 9.28 -1.32 11.90
C GLY A 532 8.31 -0.14 11.87
N MET A 533 8.60 0.87 11.04
CA MET A 533 7.69 1.99 10.79
C MET A 533 6.42 1.53 10.07
N LEU A 534 6.56 0.77 8.97
CA LEU A 534 5.42 0.33 8.16
C LEU A 534 4.57 -0.75 8.84
N TRP A 535 5.19 -1.85 9.28
CA TRP A 535 4.48 -3.10 9.56
C TRP A 535 4.42 -3.38 11.07
N PRO A 536 3.25 -3.77 11.61
CA PRO A 536 2.02 -4.21 10.94
C PRO A 536 0.97 -3.10 10.78
N ARG A 537 1.32 -1.83 11.02
CA ARG A 537 0.37 -0.70 10.96
C ARG A 537 -0.24 -0.52 9.57
N ALA A 538 0.57 -0.59 8.51
CA ALA A 538 0.09 -0.56 7.13
C ALA A 538 -0.86 -1.72 6.80
N ALA A 539 -0.60 -2.91 7.32
CA ALA A 539 -1.53 -4.03 7.16
C ALA A 539 -2.90 -3.74 7.81
N ALA A 540 -2.94 -2.99 8.92
CA ALA A 540 -4.18 -2.53 9.53
C ALA A 540 -5.02 -1.66 8.58
N ALA A 541 -4.39 -0.67 7.93
CA ALA A 541 -5.02 0.17 6.92
C ALA A 541 -5.48 -0.65 5.69
N ALA A 542 -4.71 -1.67 5.29
CA ALA A 542 -5.06 -2.55 4.19
C ALA A 542 -6.42 -3.24 4.39
N GLU A 543 -6.71 -3.74 5.60
CA GLU A 543 -8.02 -4.34 5.90
C GLU A 543 -9.13 -3.29 5.91
N VAL A 544 -8.89 -2.08 6.40
CA VAL A 544 -9.86 -0.96 6.31
C VAL A 544 -10.23 -0.69 4.85
N MET A 545 -9.25 -0.62 3.95
CA MET A 545 -9.54 -0.36 2.53
C MET A 545 -10.15 -1.57 1.80
N TRP A 546 -9.83 -2.78 2.26
CA TRP A 546 -10.42 -4.01 1.74
C TRP A 546 -11.88 -4.16 2.16
N ARG A 547 -12.22 -3.80 3.41
CA ARG A 547 -13.57 -3.97 3.99
C ARG A 547 -14.47 -2.76 3.75
N GLY A 548 -13.89 -1.57 3.69
CA GLY A 548 -14.58 -0.31 3.44
C GLY A 548 -14.68 0.63 4.62
N SER A 549 -14.53 0.10 5.83
CA SER A 549 -14.44 0.88 7.05
C SER A 549 -13.60 0.14 8.06
N GLY A 550 -13.01 0.89 8.97
CA GLY A 550 -12.52 0.36 10.22
C GLY A 550 -13.64 -0.15 11.11
N ALA A 551 -13.24 -0.85 12.16
CA ALA A 551 -14.13 -1.28 13.21
C ALA A 551 -13.40 -1.17 14.55
N ARG A 552 -14.14 -1.27 15.65
CA ARG A 552 -13.50 -1.39 16.97
C ARG A 552 -12.63 -2.66 16.99
N PRO A 553 -11.31 -2.56 17.26
CA PRO A 553 -10.45 -3.74 17.28
C PRO A 553 -10.87 -4.71 18.38
N THR A 554 -11.02 -5.99 18.02
CA THR A 554 -11.33 -7.08 18.97
C THR A 554 -10.11 -7.96 19.23
N GLU A 555 -10.24 -8.94 20.12
CA GLU A 555 -9.22 -9.99 20.27
C GLU A 555 -9.03 -10.77 18.97
N ASP A 556 -10.11 -11.07 18.23
CA ASP A 556 -10.04 -11.74 16.92
C ASP A 556 -9.19 -10.92 15.92
N THR A 557 -9.47 -9.61 15.78
CA THR A 557 -8.64 -8.71 14.95
C THR A 557 -7.17 -8.74 15.38
N THR A 558 -6.92 -8.71 16.69
CA THR A 558 -5.56 -8.76 17.25
C THR A 558 -4.84 -10.06 16.84
N ARG A 559 -5.51 -11.21 16.95
CA ARG A 559 -4.93 -12.51 16.62
C ARG A 559 -4.72 -12.69 15.12
N ARG A 560 -5.66 -12.26 14.27
CA ARG A 560 -5.51 -12.30 12.80
C ARG A 560 -4.36 -11.42 12.32
N LEU A 561 -4.26 -10.19 12.83
CA LEU A 561 -3.13 -9.30 12.49
C LEU A 561 -1.81 -9.89 12.98
N ALA A 562 -1.78 -10.53 14.16
CA ALA A 562 -0.60 -11.21 14.65
C ALA A 562 -0.19 -12.41 13.79
N PHE A 563 -1.14 -13.19 13.24
CA PHE A 563 -0.82 -14.23 12.26
C PHE A 563 -0.14 -13.65 11.02
N LEU A 564 -0.69 -12.56 10.46
CA LEU A 564 -0.05 -11.88 9.34
C LEU A 564 1.34 -11.37 9.72
N ARG A 565 1.51 -10.74 10.89
CA ARG A 565 2.79 -10.27 11.39
C ARG A 565 3.84 -11.38 11.42
N GLU A 566 3.51 -12.55 11.97
CA GLU A 566 4.43 -13.68 12.00
C GLU A 566 4.74 -14.22 10.60
N ARG A 567 3.78 -14.17 9.65
CA ARG A 567 4.03 -14.47 8.24
C ARG A 567 4.97 -13.47 7.58
N LEU A 568 4.87 -12.17 7.90
CA LEU A 568 5.79 -11.14 7.40
C LEU A 568 7.22 -11.40 7.95
N VAL A 569 7.36 -11.74 9.23
CA VAL A 569 8.66 -12.10 9.82
C VAL A 569 9.25 -13.35 9.15
N ALA A 570 8.44 -14.36 8.84
CA ALA A 570 8.88 -15.54 8.09
C ALA A 570 9.27 -15.24 6.62
N ARG A 571 9.00 -14.01 6.15
CA ARG A 571 9.36 -13.49 4.82
C ARG A 571 10.46 -12.42 4.91
N ASP A 572 11.22 -12.41 6.02
CA ASP A 572 12.32 -11.48 6.28
C ASP A 572 11.92 -10.00 6.35
N ILE A 573 10.68 -9.72 6.76
CA ILE A 573 10.18 -8.36 7.02
C ILE A 573 10.19 -8.12 8.53
N ALA A 574 10.92 -7.10 8.99
CA ALA A 574 11.10 -6.79 10.41
C ALA A 574 9.87 -6.10 11.05
N ALA A 575 8.70 -6.74 10.95
CA ALA A 575 7.44 -6.20 11.44
C ALA A 575 7.37 -6.12 12.97
N GLY A 576 6.89 -4.99 13.48
CA GLY A 576 6.65 -4.74 14.90
C GLY A 576 5.63 -5.72 15.52
N MET A 577 5.60 -5.79 16.85
CA MET A 577 4.69 -6.69 17.58
C MET A 577 3.26 -6.14 17.64
N VAL A 578 2.26 -7.00 17.43
CA VAL A 578 0.83 -6.65 17.59
C VAL A 578 0.39 -6.73 19.05
N THR A 579 0.89 -7.73 19.77
CA THR A 579 0.65 -8.00 21.20
C THR A 579 1.73 -8.95 21.72
N MET A 580 1.84 -9.14 23.04
CA MET A 580 2.81 -10.06 23.63
C MET A 580 2.45 -11.53 23.36
N GLU A 581 3.47 -12.39 23.27
CA GLU A 581 3.30 -13.82 22.96
C GLU A 581 2.39 -14.54 23.96
N TRP A 582 2.44 -14.19 25.25
CA TRP A 582 1.57 -14.80 26.24
C TRP A 582 0.08 -14.59 25.90
N CYS A 583 -0.31 -13.41 25.41
CA CYS A 583 -1.69 -13.16 24.96
C CYS A 583 -2.07 -14.05 23.77
N LEU A 584 -1.16 -14.23 22.81
CA LEU A 584 -1.42 -15.07 21.62
C LEU A 584 -1.67 -16.53 21.99
N ARG A 585 -0.96 -17.03 23.01
CA ARG A 585 -1.08 -18.40 23.52
C ARG A 585 -2.31 -18.61 24.42
N ASN A 586 -2.85 -17.55 25.01
CA ASN A 586 -3.93 -17.62 25.99
C ASN A 586 -5.12 -16.77 25.52
N GLN A 587 -5.93 -17.32 24.61
CA GLN A 587 -7.14 -16.65 24.11
C GLN A 587 -8.09 -16.31 25.27
N GLY A 588 -8.62 -15.09 25.26
CA GLY A 588 -9.39 -14.48 26.34
C GLY A 588 -8.54 -13.92 27.49
N GLY A 589 -7.25 -14.24 27.56
CA GLY A 589 -6.38 -13.89 28.69
C GLY A 589 -5.96 -12.42 28.76
N CYS A 590 -6.14 -11.67 27.67
CA CYS A 590 -5.75 -10.25 27.56
C CYS A 590 -6.93 -9.34 27.19
N VAL A 591 -8.13 -9.69 27.66
CA VAL A 591 -9.36 -8.90 27.50
C VAL A 591 -9.67 -8.20 28.84
N ILE A 592 -10.05 -6.93 28.79
CA ILE A 592 -10.41 -6.11 29.97
C ILE A 592 -11.85 -5.63 29.91
#